data_AF-A0A969VUH5-F1
#
_entry.id   AF-A0A969VUH5-F1
#
_cell.length_a   1.000
_cell.length_b   1.000
_cell.length_c   1.000
_cell.angle_alpha   90.00
_cell.angle_beta   90.00
_cell.angle_gamma   90.00
#
_symmetry.space_group_name_H-M   'P 1'
#
loop_
_entity.id
_entity.type
_entity.pdbx_description
1 polymer ?
#
loop_
_entity_poly.entity_id
_entity_poly.type
_entity_poly.pdbx_seq_one_letter_code
_entity_poly.pdbx_strand_id
1 'polypeptide(L)'
;PLGGYVKLLDENNQEPGEKIRRFDIKRAFNRQSLIKRFLIVAAGPMINIILGICIFCFIYMHGSLQIRPSISDLPLSSDAYQKGLRAGDEITFLDGVEIKSLEDLDISLKTHNQTFQNVQLMREGELIDIKNLLWTDEIKIFPYGIAILIQSIEVGSIAEKIGLKVHDQIVMVDQIPIKNIPDLIG
;
A
#
# COMPACT_ATOMS: atom_id res chain seq x y z
N PRO A 1 -9.93 31.74 8.43
CA PRO A 1 -10.49 31.79 7.05
C PRO A 1 -9.40 32.20 6.03
N LEU A 2 -8.77 31.21 5.38
CA LEU A 2 -7.72 31.41 4.37
C LEU A 2 -8.26 31.34 2.92
N GLY A 3 -9.56 31.58 2.73
CA GLY A 3 -10.20 31.65 1.42
C GLY A 3 -10.58 33.08 1.11
N GLY A 4 -9.64 33.88 0.61
CA GLY A 4 -9.96 35.17 0.00
C GLY A 4 -10.60 34.93 -1.37
N TYR A 5 -11.79 35.49 -1.62
CA TYR A 5 -12.41 35.44 -2.94
C TYR A 5 -11.56 36.25 -3.93
N VAL A 6 -10.90 35.57 -4.88
CA VAL A 6 -10.16 36.23 -5.96
C VAL A 6 -11.16 36.71 -7.00
N LYS A 7 -11.57 37.98 -6.88
CA LYS A 7 -12.43 38.64 -7.87
C LYS A 7 -11.61 38.92 -9.13
N LEU A 8 -12.01 38.34 -10.25
CA LEU A 8 -11.40 38.64 -11.55
C LEU A 8 -11.72 40.09 -11.93
N LEU A 9 -10.73 40.81 -12.43
CA LEU A 9 -10.89 42.19 -12.89
C LEU A 9 -11.88 42.22 -14.06
N ASP A 10 -13.08 42.74 -13.84
CA ASP A 10 -14.14 42.85 -14.83
C ASP A 10 -14.66 44.30 -14.89
N GLU A 11 -14.77 44.85 -16.10
CA GLU A 11 -15.27 46.21 -16.30
C GLU A 11 -16.74 46.35 -15.92
N ASN A 12 -17.52 45.27 -16.02
CA ASN A 12 -18.97 45.29 -15.80
C ASN A 12 -19.37 44.93 -14.36
N ASN A 13 -18.42 44.49 -13.53
CA ASN A 13 -18.66 44.00 -12.16
C ASN A 13 -17.86 44.81 -11.12
N GLN A 14 -17.81 46.14 -11.30
CA GLN A 14 -17.11 47.08 -10.41
C GLN A 14 -17.95 47.38 -9.16
N GLU A 15 -17.30 47.51 -8.01
CA GLU A 15 -18.00 47.99 -6.80
C GLU A 15 -18.28 49.50 -6.89
N PRO A 16 -19.33 50.01 -6.21
CA PRO A 16 -19.65 51.43 -6.24
C PRO A 16 -18.47 52.28 -5.74
N GLY A 17 -17.84 53.05 -6.63
CA GLY A 17 -16.70 53.92 -6.33
C GLY A 17 -15.35 53.42 -6.83
N GLU A 18 -15.26 52.18 -7.30
CA GLU A 18 -14.05 51.61 -7.89
C GLU A 18 -13.95 52.06 -9.36
N LYS A 19 -12.83 52.67 -9.77
CA LYS A 19 -12.56 53.04 -11.16
C LYS A 19 -11.33 52.30 -11.66
N ILE A 20 -11.50 51.41 -12.64
CA ILE A 20 -10.38 50.73 -13.28
C ILE A 20 -9.47 51.77 -13.95
N ARG A 21 -8.18 51.77 -13.59
CA ARG A 21 -7.19 52.65 -14.24
C ARG A 21 -7.15 52.33 -15.74
N ARG A 22 -7.09 53.36 -16.59
CA ARG A 22 -7.12 53.21 -18.06
C ARG A 22 -6.08 52.23 -18.61
N PHE A 23 -4.96 52.04 -17.90
CA PHE A 23 -3.90 51.09 -18.25
C PHE A 23 -4.29 49.62 -17.99
N ASP A 24 -5.15 49.36 -16.99
CA ASP A 24 -5.56 48.01 -16.58
C ASP A 24 -6.82 47.51 -17.30
N ILE A 25 -7.55 48.39 -17.99
CA ILE A 25 -8.68 48.07 -18.89
C ILE A 25 -8.27 46.99 -19.91
N LYS A 26 -7.06 47.08 -20.48
CA LYS A 26 -6.55 46.07 -21.43
C LYS A 26 -6.29 44.70 -20.80
N ARG A 27 -6.24 44.62 -19.47
CA ARG A 27 -6.03 43.38 -18.68
C ARG A 27 -7.35 42.84 -18.10
N ALA A 28 -8.47 43.56 -18.26
CA ALA A 28 -9.78 43.11 -17.81
C ALA A 28 -10.12 41.75 -18.44
N PHE A 29 -10.67 40.84 -17.64
CA PHE A 29 -10.99 39.47 -18.00
C PHE A 29 -11.96 39.42 -19.19
N ASN A 30 -12.96 40.30 -19.22
CA ASN A 30 -13.94 40.38 -20.29
C ASN A 30 -13.36 40.87 -21.64
N ARG A 31 -12.22 41.58 -21.63
CA ARG A 31 -11.48 42.01 -22.82
C ARG A 31 -10.38 41.03 -23.25
N GLN A 32 -10.06 40.03 -22.43
CA GLN A 32 -9.12 38.99 -22.83
C GLN A 32 -9.75 38.05 -23.87
N SER A 33 -8.93 37.54 -24.78
CA SER A 33 -9.37 36.54 -25.76
C SER A 33 -9.94 35.30 -25.05
N LEU A 34 -10.89 34.61 -25.69
CA LEU A 34 -11.57 33.44 -25.14
C LEU A 34 -10.60 32.38 -24.60
N ILE A 35 -9.49 32.16 -25.33
CA ILE A 35 -8.43 31.23 -24.94
C ILE A 35 -7.79 31.63 -23.60
N LYS A 36 -7.49 32.92 -23.38
CA LYS A 36 -6.91 33.40 -22.12
C LYS A 36 -7.88 33.28 -20.96
N ARG A 37 -9.17 33.58 -21.18
CA ARG A 37 -10.21 33.43 -20.16
C ARG A 37 -10.38 31.98 -19.73
N PHE A 38 -10.38 31.06 -20.71
CA PHE A 38 -10.42 29.64 -20.47
C PHE A 38 -9.21 29.16 -19.68
N LEU A 39 -7.99 29.57 -20.06
CA LEU A 39 -6.76 29.23 -19.33
C LEU A 39 -6.77 29.71 -17.87
N ILE A 40 -7.30 30.91 -17.58
CA ILE A 40 -7.39 31.44 -16.21
C ILE A 40 -8.33 30.59 -15.35
N VAL A 41 -9.49 30.19 -15.89
CA VAL A 41 -10.46 29.36 -15.16
C VAL A 41 -9.97 27.92 -15.03
N ALA A 42 -9.35 27.38 -16.09
CA ALA A 42 -8.79 26.04 -16.10
C ALA A 42 -7.56 25.90 -15.20
N ALA A 43 -6.84 26.98 -14.90
CA ALA A 43 -5.69 26.96 -14.00
C ALA A 43 -6.05 26.43 -12.61
N GLY A 44 -7.26 26.71 -12.09
CA GLY A 44 -7.70 26.20 -10.79
C GLY A 44 -7.71 24.66 -10.73
N PRO A 45 -8.53 23.99 -11.58
CA PRO A 45 -8.54 22.53 -11.67
C PRO A 45 -7.17 21.92 -12.03
N MET A 46 -6.42 22.56 -12.94
CA MET A 46 -5.10 22.07 -13.34
C MET A 46 -4.10 22.04 -12.18
N ILE A 47 -4.10 23.08 -11.33
CA ILE A 47 -3.22 23.11 -10.15
C ILE A 47 -3.57 21.99 -9.16
N ASN A 48 -4.85 21.63 -9.01
CA ASN A 48 -5.23 20.49 -8.16
C ASN A 48 -4.67 19.16 -8.69
N ILE A 49 -4.71 18.96 -10.01
CA ILE A 49 -4.14 17.76 -10.65
C ILE A 49 -2.61 17.75 -10.49
N ILE A 50 -1.95 18.86 -10.79
CA ILE A 50 -0.48 18.99 -10.66
C ILE A 50 -0.06 18.76 -9.21
N LEU A 51 -0.76 19.37 -8.25
CA LEU A 51 -0.49 19.19 -6.82
C LEU A 51 -0.66 17.72 -6.41
N GLY A 52 -1.72 17.05 -6.88
CA GLY A 52 -1.92 15.62 -6.64
C GLY A 52 -0.78 14.75 -7.18
N ILE A 53 -0.33 15.02 -8.41
CA ILE A 53 0.84 14.34 -9.00
C ILE A 53 2.09 14.61 -8.17
N CYS A 54 2.34 15.86 -7.76
CA CYS A 54 3.49 16.20 -6.93
C CYS A 54 3.47 15.50 -5.57
N ILE A 55 2.32 15.46 -4.89
CA ILE A 55 2.15 14.75 -3.62
C ILE A 55 2.38 13.25 -3.83
N PHE A 56 1.81 12.67 -4.87
CA PHE A 56 2.00 11.26 -5.21
C PHE A 56 3.47 10.93 -5.48
N CYS A 57 4.15 11.72 -6.31
CA CYS A 57 5.58 11.56 -6.58
C CYS A 57 6.41 11.71 -5.30
N PHE A 58 6.07 12.66 -4.43
CA PHE A 58 6.77 12.87 -3.17
C PHE A 58 6.63 11.65 -2.24
N ILE A 59 5.42 11.13 -2.07
CA ILE A 59 5.16 9.91 -1.30
C ILE A 59 5.92 8.72 -1.91
N TYR A 60 5.86 8.56 -3.23
CA TYR A 60 6.52 7.47 -3.94
C TYR A 60 8.06 7.52 -3.77
N MET A 61 8.67 8.71 -3.86
CA MET A 61 10.11 8.89 -3.65
C MET A 61 10.57 8.60 -2.22
N HIS A 62 9.73 8.84 -1.22
CA HIS A 62 10.06 8.54 0.18
C HIS A 62 9.91 7.06 0.54
N GLY A 63 9.40 6.24 -0.40
CA GLY A 63 9.22 4.81 -0.22
C GLY A 63 8.04 4.47 0.68
N SER A 64 7.38 3.35 0.40
CA SER A 64 6.51 2.72 1.39
C SER A 64 7.37 1.96 2.40
N LEU A 65 6.97 1.97 3.67
CA LEU A 65 7.40 0.96 4.64
C LEU A 65 6.88 -0.38 4.13
N GLN A 66 7.68 -1.06 3.30
CA GLN A 66 7.36 -2.40 2.86
C GLN A 66 7.48 -3.32 4.06
N ILE A 67 6.42 -4.08 4.32
CA ILE A 67 6.41 -5.10 5.35
C ILE A 67 7.39 -6.17 4.90
N ARG A 68 8.54 -6.25 5.58
CA ARG A 68 9.51 -7.31 5.33
C ARG A 68 8.89 -8.65 5.70
N PRO A 69 9.13 -9.70 4.91
CA PRO A 69 8.64 -11.03 5.24
C PRO A 69 9.33 -11.55 6.49
N SER A 70 8.56 -11.68 7.58
CA SER A 70 9.03 -12.25 8.85
C SER A 70 8.72 -13.73 8.90
N ILE A 71 9.57 -14.54 9.50
CA ILE A 71 9.34 -15.96 9.72
C ILE A 71 8.28 -16.14 10.83
N SER A 72 7.30 -17.01 10.62
CA SER A 72 6.30 -17.43 11.62
C SER A 72 6.84 -18.60 12.47
N ASP A 73 6.05 -19.15 13.39
CA ASP A 73 6.50 -20.31 14.18
C ASP A 73 6.90 -21.51 13.32
N LEU A 74 8.07 -22.08 13.61
CA LEU A 74 8.59 -23.32 13.01
C LEU A 74 8.63 -24.46 14.03
N PRO A 75 8.36 -25.71 13.59
CA PRO A 75 8.63 -26.88 14.40
C PRO A 75 10.13 -26.99 14.75
N LEU A 76 10.45 -27.28 16.01
CA LEU A 76 11.84 -27.49 16.46
C LEU A 76 12.54 -28.66 15.74
N SER A 77 11.77 -29.62 15.23
CA SER A 77 12.28 -30.77 14.47
C SER A 77 12.62 -30.45 13.02
N SER A 78 12.20 -29.29 12.49
CA SER A 78 12.43 -28.93 11.08
C SER A 78 13.91 -28.67 10.78
N ASP A 79 14.33 -28.98 9.55
CA ASP A 79 15.70 -28.70 9.08
C ASP A 79 16.01 -27.20 9.15
N ALA A 80 15.05 -26.35 8.77
CA ALA A 80 15.17 -24.90 8.84
C ALA A 80 15.45 -24.41 10.27
N TYR A 81 14.76 -24.96 11.28
CA TYR A 81 15.06 -24.65 12.68
C TYR A 81 16.45 -25.13 13.09
N GLN A 82 16.85 -26.34 12.66
CA GLN A 82 18.21 -26.86 12.94
C GLN A 82 19.30 -26.02 12.28
N LYS A 83 19.03 -25.43 11.11
CA LYS A 83 19.90 -24.49 10.39
C LYS A 83 20.01 -23.11 11.05
N GLY A 84 19.20 -22.84 12.08
CA GLY A 84 19.26 -21.60 12.87
C GLY A 84 18.14 -20.60 12.57
N LEU A 85 17.19 -20.93 11.71
CA LEU A 85 16.01 -20.09 11.45
C LEU A 85 15.10 -20.07 12.68
N ARG A 86 14.58 -18.90 13.04
CA ARG A 86 13.70 -18.71 14.21
C ARG A 86 12.47 -17.87 13.82
N ALA A 87 11.42 -18.03 14.61
CA ALA A 87 10.26 -17.15 14.52
C ALA A 87 10.66 -15.70 14.78
N GLY A 88 10.12 -14.77 13.99
CA GLY A 88 10.45 -13.35 14.03
C GLY A 88 11.66 -12.93 13.18
N ASP A 89 12.37 -13.85 12.54
CA ASP A 89 13.46 -13.51 11.62
C ASP A 89 12.89 -12.81 10.38
N GLU A 90 13.41 -11.63 10.01
CA GLU A 90 13.02 -10.97 8.76
C GLU A 90 13.98 -11.35 7.63
N ILE A 91 13.47 -11.87 6.52
CA ILE A 91 14.34 -12.19 5.37
C ILE A 91 14.71 -10.91 4.64
N THR A 92 16.02 -10.67 4.49
CA THR A 92 16.56 -9.48 3.81
C THR A 92 17.18 -9.81 2.47
N PHE A 93 17.63 -11.07 2.26
CA PHE A 93 18.33 -11.46 1.04
C PHE A 93 18.26 -12.97 0.77
N LEU A 94 18.11 -13.34 -0.49
CA LEU A 94 18.12 -14.73 -0.98
C LEU A 94 18.94 -14.82 -2.28
N ASP A 95 20.05 -15.55 -2.27
CA ASP A 95 20.83 -15.94 -3.47
C ASP A 95 21.13 -14.83 -4.50
N GLY A 96 21.41 -13.62 -4.04
CA GLY A 96 21.69 -12.48 -4.93
C GLY A 96 20.55 -11.45 -4.98
N VAL A 97 19.37 -11.81 -4.49
CA VAL A 97 18.16 -11.00 -4.55
C VAL A 97 17.90 -10.35 -3.19
N GLU A 98 17.83 -9.02 -3.17
CA GLU A 98 17.41 -8.27 -1.99
C GLU A 98 15.89 -8.40 -1.82
N ILE A 99 15.45 -8.79 -0.62
CA ILE A 99 14.03 -9.00 -0.29
C ILE A 99 13.56 -7.80 0.54
N LYS A 100 12.65 -7.00 -0.03
CA LYS A 100 12.07 -5.81 0.63
C LYS A 100 10.59 -6.01 0.96
N SER A 101 9.91 -6.87 0.21
CA SER A 101 8.50 -7.19 0.36
C SER A 101 8.20 -8.69 0.29
N LEU A 102 6.97 -9.05 0.67
CA LEU A 102 6.41 -10.38 0.44
C LEU A 102 6.36 -10.76 -1.05
N GLU A 103 6.17 -9.78 -1.92
CA GLU A 103 6.10 -10.01 -3.37
C GLU A 103 7.48 -10.36 -3.93
N ASP A 104 8.55 -9.67 -3.49
CA ASP A 104 9.93 -10.03 -3.85
C ASP A 104 10.26 -11.46 -3.41
N LEU A 105 9.80 -11.85 -2.21
CA LEU A 105 9.98 -13.20 -1.70
C LEU A 105 9.23 -14.23 -2.57
N ASP A 106 7.94 -14.01 -2.85
CA ASP A 106 7.14 -14.93 -3.68
C ASP A 106 7.76 -15.11 -5.09
N ILE A 107 8.23 -14.02 -5.69
CA ILE A 107 8.96 -14.05 -6.97
C ILE A 107 10.26 -14.86 -6.83
N SER A 108 11.05 -14.62 -5.78
CA SER A 108 12.30 -15.34 -5.55
C SER A 108 12.07 -16.85 -5.39
N LEU A 109 11.06 -17.25 -4.61
CA LEU A 109 10.67 -18.64 -4.38
C LEU A 109 10.17 -19.34 -5.65
N LYS A 110 9.43 -18.64 -6.52
CA LYS A 110 8.95 -19.20 -7.80
C LYS A 110 10.05 -19.33 -8.85
N THR A 111 11.07 -18.47 -8.79
CA THR A 111 12.11 -18.37 -9.82
C THR A 111 13.32 -19.25 -9.53
N HIS A 112 13.58 -19.57 -8.26
CA HIS A 112 14.75 -20.35 -7.84
C HIS A 112 14.37 -21.78 -7.39
N ASN A 113 15.38 -22.65 -7.32
CA ASN A 113 15.23 -23.96 -6.70
C ASN A 113 14.88 -23.81 -5.21
N GLN A 114 14.25 -24.83 -4.63
CA GLN A 114 13.91 -24.84 -3.20
C GLN A 114 15.11 -24.66 -2.27
N THR A 115 16.34 -24.92 -2.72
CA THR A 115 17.55 -24.74 -1.87
C THR A 115 18.25 -23.43 -2.19
N PHE A 116 18.33 -22.56 -1.19
CA PHE A 116 19.07 -21.30 -1.24
C PHE A 116 20.48 -21.46 -0.67
N GLN A 117 21.50 -21.01 -1.42
CA GLN A 117 22.90 -21.11 -1.01
C GLN A 117 23.27 -20.07 0.05
N ASN A 118 22.71 -18.87 -0.04
CA ASN A 118 22.96 -17.73 0.83
C ASN A 118 21.66 -17.01 1.18
N VAL A 119 21.28 -17.10 2.45
CA VAL A 119 20.10 -16.46 3.02
C VAL A 119 20.56 -15.49 4.09
N GLN A 120 20.14 -14.23 4.01
CA GLN A 120 20.39 -13.26 5.07
C GLN A 120 19.07 -12.89 5.76
N LEU A 121 19.17 -12.80 7.07
CA LEU A 121 18.06 -12.56 7.97
C LEU A 121 18.41 -11.41 8.91
N MET A 122 17.40 -10.66 9.34
CA MET A 122 17.51 -9.70 10.43
C MET A 122 16.80 -10.26 11.66
N ARG A 123 17.52 -10.37 12.78
CA ARG A 123 16.97 -10.79 14.09
C ARG A 123 17.39 -9.78 15.13
N GLU A 124 16.42 -9.13 15.77
CA GLU A 124 16.67 -8.14 16.84
C GLU A 124 17.66 -7.02 16.44
N GLY A 125 17.75 -6.71 15.15
CA GLY A 125 18.67 -5.70 14.61
C GLY A 125 20.06 -6.22 14.21
N GLU A 126 20.32 -7.51 14.38
CA GLU A 126 21.54 -8.16 13.90
C GLU A 126 21.29 -8.93 12.58
N LEU A 127 22.27 -8.83 11.67
CA LEU A 127 22.27 -9.61 10.43
C LEU A 127 22.83 -11.01 10.68
N ILE A 128 22.08 -12.02 10.27
CA ILE A 128 22.42 -13.45 10.38
C ILE A 128 22.47 -14.06 8.99
N ASP A 129 23.57 -14.74 8.68
CA ASP A 129 23.74 -15.48 7.42
C ASP A 129 23.48 -16.98 7.64
N ILE A 130 22.59 -17.56 6.84
CA ILE A 130 22.34 -19.01 6.76
C ILE A 130 22.71 -19.50 5.36
N LYS A 131 23.47 -20.60 5.32
CA LYS A 131 23.89 -21.24 4.06
C LYS A 131 23.18 -22.56 3.82
N ASN A 132 22.93 -22.86 2.55
CA ASN A 132 22.30 -24.10 2.10
C ASN A 132 21.00 -24.39 2.87
N LEU A 133 20.08 -23.42 2.84
CA LEU A 133 18.76 -23.53 3.43
C LEU A 133 17.81 -24.15 2.42
N LEU A 134 17.19 -25.28 2.77
CA LEU A 134 16.09 -25.83 1.99
C LEU A 134 14.79 -25.15 2.40
N TRP A 135 14.15 -24.49 1.44
CA TRP A 135 12.83 -23.91 1.58
C TRP A 135 11.75 -24.96 1.38
N THR A 136 10.97 -25.21 2.43
CA THR A 136 9.86 -26.17 2.44
C THR A 136 8.57 -25.47 2.87
N ASP A 137 7.44 -26.14 2.66
CA ASP A 137 6.11 -25.64 3.08
C ASP A 137 5.94 -25.52 4.61
N GLU A 138 6.90 -26.04 5.39
CA GLU A 138 6.97 -25.85 6.84
C GLU A 138 7.37 -24.41 7.21
N ILE A 139 8.09 -23.72 6.33
CA ILE A 139 8.50 -22.33 6.52
C ILE A 139 7.33 -21.41 6.17
N LYS A 140 6.69 -20.86 7.20
CA LYS A 140 5.58 -19.91 7.07
C LYS A 140 6.07 -18.47 7.29
N ILE A 141 5.56 -17.53 6.52
CA ILE A 141 5.98 -16.12 6.48
C ILE A 141 4.87 -15.19 6.97
N PHE A 142 5.07 -14.46 8.06
CA PHE A 142 4.18 -13.44 8.58
C PHE A 142 4.03 -12.21 7.65
N PRO A 143 2.80 -11.70 7.45
CA PRO A 143 1.54 -12.29 7.89
C PRO A 143 1.18 -13.52 7.03
N TYR A 144 1.37 -14.71 7.59
CA TYR A 144 1.02 -15.95 6.92
C TYR A 144 -0.43 -16.16 7.23
N GLY A 145 -1.27 -15.72 6.31
CA GLY A 145 -2.69 -15.56 6.59
C GLY A 145 -2.90 -14.45 7.62
N ILE A 146 -3.27 -13.26 7.13
CA ILE A 146 -4.16 -12.43 7.94
C ILE A 146 -5.30 -13.37 8.33
N ALA A 147 -5.48 -13.62 9.62
CA ALA A 147 -6.57 -14.46 10.09
C ALA A 147 -7.85 -13.95 9.42
N ILE A 148 -8.56 -14.81 8.71
CA ILE A 148 -9.83 -14.44 8.08
C ILE A 148 -10.84 -14.40 9.21
N LEU A 149 -10.92 -13.23 9.83
CA LEU A 149 -11.82 -12.96 10.92
C LEU A 149 -13.15 -12.48 10.36
N ILE A 150 -14.22 -13.02 10.92
CA ILE A 150 -15.56 -12.51 10.66
C ILE A 150 -15.66 -11.14 11.35
N GLN A 151 -15.64 -10.07 10.57
CA GLN A 151 -15.68 -8.71 11.12
C GLN A 151 -17.09 -8.27 11.54
N SER A 152 -18.12 -8.83 10.92
CA SER A 152 -19.51 -8.50 11.20
C SER A 152 -20.43 -9.63 10.75
N ILE A 153 -21.55 -9.80 11.45
CA ILE A 153 -22.62 -10.72 11.06
C ILE A 153 -23.92 -9.95 11.04
N GLU A 154 -24.70 -10.15 9.98
CA GLU A 154 -26.02 -9.55 9.83
C GLU A 154 -27.05 -10.32 10.69
N VAL A 155 -27.85 -9.58 11.45
CA VAL A 155 -28.89 -10.13 12.34
C VAL A 155 -29.98 -10.83 11.51
N GLY A 156 -30.31 -12.07 11.86
CA GLY A 156 -31.28 -12.91 11.16
C GLY A 156 -30.69 -13.75 10.01
N SER A 157 -29.41 -13.56 9.69
CA SER A 157 -28.72 -14.29 8.62
C SER A 157 -28.57 -15.79 8.94
N ILE A 158 -28.27 -16.59 7.90
CA ILE A 158 -27.93 -18.01 8.09
C ILE A 158 -26.67 -18.14 8.96
N ALA A 159 -25.70 -17.23 8.78
CA ALA A 159 -24.45 -17.23 9.53
C ALA A 159 -24.68 -17.12 11.04
N GLU A 160 -25.57 -16.22 11.48
CA GLU A 160 -25.95 -16.11 12.90
C GLU A 160 -26.64 -17.39 13.40
N LYS A 161 -27.56 -17.96 12.60
CA LYS A 161 -28.33 -19.16 12.98
C LYS A 161 -27.47 -20.41 13.15
N ILE A 162 -26.41 -20.54 12.36
CA ILE A 162 -25.45 -21.65 12.49
C ILE A 162 -24.39 -21.39 13.56
N GLY A 163 -24.47 -20.24 14.24
CA GLY A 163 -23.68 -19.93 15.43
C GLY A 163 -22.34 -19.27 15.17
N LEU A 164 -22.09 -18.76 13.96
CA LEU A 164 -20.91 -17.94 13.70
C LEU A 164 -20.96 -16.66 14.54
N LYS A 165 -19.81 -16.19 15.00
CA LYS A 165 -19.65 -14.99 15.81
C LYS A 165 -18.65 -14.04 15.18
N VAL A 166 -18.80 -12.76 15.55
CA VAL A 166 -17.80 -11.75 15.22
C VAL A 166 -16.49 -12.12 15.91
N HIS A 167 -15.38 -12.02 15.18
CA HIS A 167 -14.02 -12.48 15.54
C HIS A 167 -13.79 -13.99 15.48
N ASP A 168 -14.73 -14.79 14.99
CA ASP A 168 -14.42 -16.17 14.63
C ASP A 168 -13.40 -16.19 13.48
N GLN A 169 -12.46 -17.14 13.55
CA GLN A 169 -11.45 -17.36 12.52
C GLN A 169 -11.86 -18.51 11.60
N ILE A 170 -11.92 -18.24 10.29
CA ILE A 170 -12.11 -19.27 9.28
C ILE A 170 -10.77 -19.93 8.99
N VAL A 171 -10.66 -21.20 9.34
CA VAL A 171 -9.44 -22.02 9.13
C VAL A 171 -9.58 -23.03 7.99
N MET A 172 -10.82 -23.42 7.67
CA MET A 172 -11.12 -24.49 6.72
C MET A 172 -12.55 -24.35 6.19
N VAL A 173 -12.75 -24.63 4.90
CA VAL A 173 -14.07 -24.73 4.26
C VAL A 173 -14.07 -26.00 3.41
N ASP A 174 -15.09 -26.85 3.53
CA ASP A 174 -15.22 -28.10 2.77
C ASP A 174 -13.97 -29.01 2.79
N GLN A 175 -13.34 -29.10 3.96
CA GLN A 175 -12.08 -29.84 4.19
C GLN A 175 -10.84 -29.25 3.49
N ILE A 176 -10.97 -28.09 2.84
CA ILE A 176 -9.89 -27.34 2.22
C ILE A 176 -9.39 -26.31 3.23
N PRO A 177 -8.11 -26.38 3.65
CA PRO A 177 -7.51 -25.35 4.50
C PRO A 177 -7.51 -23.99 3.80
N ILE A 178 -8.04 -22.97 4.47
CA ILE A 178 -8.11 -21.60 3.94
C ILE A 178 -6.97 -20.80 4.58
N LYS A 179 -5.99 -20.38 3.78
CA LYS A 179 -4.82 -19.62 4.25
C LYS A 179 -4.93 -18.13 3.95
N ASN A 180 -5.69 -17.75 2.93
CA ASN A 180 -5.88 -16.36 2.51
C ASN A 180 -7.27 -16.12 1.90
N ILE A 181 -7.61 -14.85 1.65
CA ILE A 181 -8.90 -14.49 1.04
C ILE A 181 -9.12 -15.17 -0.33
N PRO A 182 -8.13 -15.25 -1.24
CA PRO A 182 -8.28 -16.00 -2.48
C PRO A 182 -8.76 -17.44 -2.31
N ASP A 183 -8.25 -18.18 -1.33
CA ASP A 183 -8.69 -19.55 -1.04
C ASP A 183 -10.18 -19.63 -0.67
N LEU A 184 -10.74 -18.56 -0.10
CA LEU A 184 -12.14 -18.50 0.33
C LEU A 184 -13.11 -18.24 -0.84
N ILE A 185 -12.67 -17.49 -1.85
CA ILE A 185 -13.54 -16.99 -2.92
C ILE A 185 -13.57 -17.96 -4.11
N GLY A 186 -12.57 -18.84 -4.24
CA GLY A 186 -12.57 -19.97 -5.18
C GLY A 186 -12.82 -19.59 -6.64
#